data_AF-A0A7X7MK88-F1
#
_entry.id   AF-A0A7X7MK88-F1
#
_cell.length_a   1.000
_cell.length_b   1.000
_cell.length_c   1.000
_cell.angle_alpha   90.00
_cell.angle_beta   90.00
_cell.angle_gamma   90.00
#
_symmetry.space_group_name_H-M   'P 1'
#
loop_
_entity.id
_entity.type
_entity.pdbx_description
1 polymer ?
#
loop_
_entity_poly.entity_id
_entity_poly.type
_entity_poly.pdbx_seq_one_letter_code
_entity_poly.pdbx_strand_id
1 'polypeptide(L)'
;SGSINDNPFVFVHLRKMQWGEQTYTGTKNISWTEQVRDSKGRYYSIRRYQTLVARVTKPAPLYHEEKFLLYGNEAAPSLTFSRQPSELSGSDGGIIHSLRKKHALSKLKDFSRNLEDESQYTLMGNHDFEVLFHATDRNDEVEFRLLFTPLAQTQMLKLLQDRTVGFGDDFSFVKYYKLNFIYPQHLNNIDLDTDPKKFAHYDLAQARIFFRRTQAEYFKAVYFSLAPLLSIPLYQQTRTRSAIYADRSARQSSFWEHESLANYHGELHFQHPQCITHSILKTRCLSQDDDGLSAVAVTASGYKGITRTDYQDILGGDGRIHRVSVNWTEYLPVQKTKSMLLTEQPGTSLQEYRQPSPATAEKWQQLFRRKNIAWTRGIYRRSILSCLE
;
A
#
# COMPACT_ATOMS: atom_id res chain seq x y z
N SER A 1 -8.56 -10.76 5.63
CA SER A 1 -9.03 -10.37 6.98
C SER A 1 -9.05 -11.62 7.83
N GLY A 2 -9.01 -11.46 9.14
CA GLY A 2 -9.11 -12.55 10.10
C GLY A 2 -9.34 -11.99 11.50
N SER A 3 -9.21 -12.84 12.51
CA SER A 3 -9.25 -12.42 13.91
C SER A 3 -8.12 -13.05 14.72
N ILE A 4 -7.61 -12.32 15.70
CA ILE A 4 -6.70 -12.81 16.74
C ILE A 4 -7.46 -12.71 18.07
N ASN A 5 -7.81 -13.85 18.67
CA ASN A 5 -8.66 -13.90 19.87
C ASN A 5 -9.91 -13.01 19.73
N ASP A 6 -10.64 -13.18 18.63
CA ASP A 6 -11.83 -12.41 18.24
C ASP A 6 -11.65 -10.91 17.96
N ASN A 7 -10.42 -10.40 18.03
CA ASN A 7 -10.09 -9.05 17.60
C ASN A 7 -9.82 -9.02 16.09
N PRO A 8 -10.47 -8.14 15.31
CA PRO A 8 -10.36 -8.15 13.86
C PRO A 8 -9.02 -7.59 13.37
N PHE A 9 -8.49 -8.21 12.31
CA PHE A 9 -7.40 -7.65 11.53
C PHE A 9 -7.66 -7.74 10.02
N VAL A 10 -7.08 -6.80 9.28
CA VAL A 10 -7.18 -6.73 7.81
C VAL A 10 -5.82 -6.37 7.24
N PHE A 11 -5.33 -7.18 6.30
CA PHE A 11 -4.27 -6.77 5.39
C PHE A 11 -4.85 -5.86 4.33
N VAL A 12 -4.26 -4.69 4.21
CA VAL A 12 -4.70 -3.61 3.34
C VAL A 12 -3.66 -3.40 2.26
N HIS A 13 -4.10 -3.29 1.02
CA HIS A 13 -3.30 -2.85 -0.12
C HIS A 13 -4.02 -1.66 -0.74
N LEU A 14 -3.49 -0.47 -0.54
CA LEU A 14 -4.06 0.77 -1.08
C LEU A 14 -3.24 1.26 -2.26
N ARG A 15 -3.95 1.86 -3.21
CA ARG A 15 -3.36 2.75 -4.21
C ARG A 15 -3.76 4.17 -3.88
N LYS A 16 -2.77 5.04 -3.72
CA LYS A 16 -2.95 6.47 -3.46
C LYS A 16 -2.43 7.26 -4.65
N MET A 17 -3.12 8.36 -4.97
CA MET A 17 -2.65 9.34 -5.95
C MET A 17 -2.21 10.60 -5.22
N GLN A 18 -1.06 11.14 -5.61
CA GLN A 18 -0.53 12.40 -5.14
C GLN A 18 -0.07 13.23 -6.35
N TRP A 19 -0.22 14.55 -6.27
CA TRP A 19 0.37 15.43 -7.28
C TRP A 19 1.87 15.50 -7.05
N GLY A 20 2.62 15.10 -8.07
CA GLY A 20 4.05 15.32 -8.16
C GLY A 20 4.39 16.18 -9.37
N GLU A 21 5.67 16.20 -9.70
CA GLU A 21 6.19 16.95 -10.83
C GLU A 21 6.85 16.01 -11.84
N GLN A 22 6.64 16.30 -13.12
CA GLN A 22 7.28 15.59 -14.22
C GLN A 22 8.01 16.59 -15.12
N THR A 23 9.28 16.31 -15.40
CA THR A 23 10.10 17.13 -16.29
C THR A 23 10.00 16.61 -17.73
N TYR A 24 9.56 17.47 -18.63
CA TYR A 24 9.46 17.23 -20.06
C TYR A 24 10.65 17.86 -20.78
N THR A 25 11.16 17.16 -21.80
CA THR A 25 12.32 17.61 -22.58
C THR A 25 11.90 17.90 -24.01
N GLY A 26 12.33 19.05 -24.53
CA GLY A 26 12.20 19.41 -25.95
C GLY A 26 13.57 19.65 -26.54
N THR A 27 13.73 19.35 -27.83
CA THR A 27 15.00 19.54 -28.52
C THR A 27 14.83 20.32 -29.80
N LYS A 28 15.85 21.08 -30.19
CA LYS A 28 15.90 21.81 -31.46
C LYS A 28 17.30 21.72 -32.05
N ASN A 29 17.39 21.22 -33.28
CA ASN A 29 18.65 21.17 -34.01
C ASN A 29 18.89 22.50 -34.72
N ILE A 30 20.07 23.07 -34.52
CA ILE A 30 20.55 24.28 -35.18
C ILE A 30 21.83 23.97 -35.94
N SER A 31 22.09 24.70 -37.02
CA SER A 31 23.35 24.63 -37.76
C SER A 31 23.78 26.03 -38.20
N TRP A 32 25.06 26.34 -38.05
CA TRP A 32 25.64 27.61 -38.49
C TRP A 32 27.01 27.40 -39.12
N THR A 33 27.49 28.40 -39.83
CA THR A 33 28.81 28.39 -40.48
C THR A 33 29.75 29.31 -39.71
N GLU A 34 30.92 28.80 -39.36
CA GLU A 34 31.97 29.52 -38.62
C GLU A 34 33.23 29.61 -39.48
N GLN A 35 33.85 30.79 -39.53
CA GLN A 35 35.12 31.02 -40.23
C GLN A 35 36.26 30.72 -39.26
N VAL A 36 37.02 29.67 -39.52
CA VAL A 36 38.16 29.26 -38.69
C VAL A 36 39.46 29.55 -39.43
N ARG A 37 40.47 30.04 -38.70
CA ARG A 37 41.79 30.36 -39.25
C ARG A 37 42.75 29.19 -39.01
N ASP A 38 43.45 28.73 -40.05
CA ASP A 38 44.46 27.68 -39.91
C ASP A 38 45.78 28.23 -39.33
N SER A 39 46.70 27.33 -38.98
CA SER A 39 48.05 27.66 -38.50
C SER A 39 48.93 28.38 -39.54
N LYS A 40 48.48 28.49 -40.79
CA LYS A 40 49.12 29.20 -41.90
C LYS A 40 48.43 30.52 -42.23
N GLY A 41 47.46 30.95 -41.42
CA GLY A 41 46.74 32.21 -41.53
C GLY A 41 45.60 32.26 -42.55
N ARG A 42 45.23 31.15 -43.19
CA ARG A 42 44.11 31.07 -44.17
C ARG A 42 42.78 30.80 -43.48
N TYR A 43 41.72 31.44 -43.96
CA TYR A 43 40.36 31.23 -43.47
C TYR A 43 39.68 30.10 -44.23
N TYR A 44 38.96 29.24 -43.52
CA TYR A 44 38.09 28.23 -44.09
C TYR A 44 36.78 28.13 -43.31
N SER A 45 35.69 27.91 -44.04
CA SER A 45 34.34 27.79 -43.49
C SER A 45 34.09 26.38 -42.96
N ILE A 46 33.74 26.25 -41.69
CA ILE A 46 33.30 24.98 -41.10
C ILE A 46 31.80 25.09 -40.79
N ARG A 47 31.03 24.07 -41.17
CA ARG A 47 29.63 23.95 -40.75
C ARG A 47 29.56 23.27 -39.38
N ARG A 48 28.95 23.95 -38.42
CA ARG A 48 28.70 23.45 -37.06
C ARG A 48 27.23 23.03 -36.93
N TYR A 49 27.00 22.06 -36.05
CA TYR A 49 25.67 21.58 -35.69
C TYR A 49 25.59 21.53 -34.16
N GLN A 50 24.43 21.88 -33.61
CA GLN A 50 24.17 21.75 -32.18
C GLN A 50 22.70 21.38 -31.95
N THR A 51 22.47 20.54 -30.95
CA THR A 51 21.13 20.26 -30.45
C THR A 51 20.90 21.03 -29.15
N LEU A 52 19.97 21.97 -29.18
CA LEU A 52 19.52 22.71 -28.00
C LEU A 52 18.50 21.86 -27.23
N VAL A 53 18.57 21.88 -25.91
CA VAL A 53 17.72 21.07 -25.03
C VAL A 53 17.00 21.96 -24.02
N ALA A 54 15.68 21.99 -24.07
CA ALA A 54 14.82 22.70 -23.11
C ALA A 54 14.14 21.72 -22.16
N ARG A 55 13.90 22.13 -20.91
CA ARG A 55 13.26 21.32 -19.87
C ARG A 55 12.16 22.08 -19.14
N VAL A 56 10.93 21.61 -19.19
CA VAL A 56 9.81 22.22 -18.44
C VAL A 56 9.30 21.22 -17.40
N THR A 57 9.13 21.67 -16.16
CA THR A 57 8.55 20.86 -15.09
C THR A 57 7.06 21.21 -14.95
N LYS A 58 6.20 20.19 -14.95
CA LYS A 58 4.73 20.34 -14.87
C LYS A 58 4.13 19.36 -13.87
N PRO A 59 2.97 19.68 -13.25
CA PRO A 59 2.31 18.77 -12.33
C PRO A 59 1.84 17.50 -13.05
N ALA A 60 2.04 16.35 -12.42
CA ALA A 60 1.61 15.04 -12.91
C ALA A 60 1.07 14.18 -11.75
N PRO A 61 0.01 13.39 -11.98
CA PRO A 61 -0.50 12.47 -10.97
C PRO A 61 0.47 11.28 -10.81
N LEU A 62 1.00 11.11 -9.61
CA LEU A 62 1.84 9.98 -9.21
C LEU A 62 1.01 9.00 -8.39
N TYR A 63 1.18 7.71 -8.68
CA TYR A 63 0.47 6.63 -8.00
C TYR A 63 1.46 5.82 -7.19
N HIS A 64 1.13 5.63 -5.91
CA HIS A 64 1.91 4.82 -4.99
C HIS A 64 1.03 3.74 -4.39
N GLU A 65 1.60 2.56 -4.22
CA GLU A 65 0.95 1.45 -3.56
C GLU A 65 1.55 1.27 -2.17
N GLU A 66 0.68 0.99 -1.20
CA GLU A 66 1.05 0.84 0.19
C GLU A 66 0.34 -0.39 0.75
N LYS A 67 1.11 -1.28 1.37
CA LYS A 67 0.58 -2.46 2.06
C LYS A 67 0.82 -2.35 3.55
N PHE A 68 -0.22 -2.56 4.34
CA PHE A 68 -0.13 -2.51 5.80
C PHE A 68 -1.15 -3.44 6.44
N LEU A 69 -0.91 -3.76 7.71
CA LEU A 69 -1.82 -4.53 8.54
C LEU A 69 -2.55 -3.57 9.49
N LEU A 70 -3.88 -3.60 9.44
CA LEU A 70 -4.75 -2.91 10.38
C LEU A 70 -5.28 -3.92 11.40
N TYR A 71 -5.16 -3.60 12.68
CA TYR A 71 -5.64 -4.42 13.79
C TYR A 71 -6.41 -3.58 14.81
N GLY A 72 -7.64 -3.99 15.14
CA GLY A 72 -8.47 -3.33 16.15
C GLY A 72 -8.48 -4.10 17.46
N ASN A 73 -8.16 -3.44 18.58
CA ASN A 73 -8.18 -4.03 19.92
C ASN A 73 -8.53 -2.97 20.98
N GLU A 74 -9.26 -3.35 22.03
CA GLU A 74 -9.69 -2.41 23.08
C GLU A 74 -8.66 -2.18 24.20
N ALA A 75 -7.54 -2.89 24.18
CA ALA A 75 -6.44 -2.71 25.13
C ALA A 75 -5.72 -1.37 24.90
N ALA A 76 -5.48 -0.66 26.01
CA ALA A 76 -4.89 0.68 26.01
C ALA A 76 -5.63 1.62 25.03
N PRO A 77 -6.91 1.95 25.31
CA PRO A 77 -7.77 2.66 24.39
C PRO A 77 -7.40 4.14 24.22
N SER A 78 -6.64 4.74 25.13
CA SER A 78 -6.28 6.17 25.14
C SER A 78 -4.91 6.42 24.54
N LEU A 79 -4.08 5.38 24.49
CA LEU A 79 -2.71 5.44 24.01
C LEU A 79 -2.60 5.66 22.50
N THR A 80 -1.75 6.62 22.15
CA THR A 80 -1.21 6.85 20.81
C THR A 80 0.31 6.80 20.87
N PHE A 81 0.96 6.19 19.89
CA PHE A 81 2.40 6.29 19.68
C PHE A 81 2.74 5.92 18.23
N SER A 82 3.89 6.35 17.77
CA SER A 82 4.47 5.87 16.52
C SER A 82 5.91 5.41 16.71
N ARG A 83 6.30 4.45 15.89
CA ARG A 83 7.70 4.09 15.69
C ARG A 83 7.99 3.82 14.24
N GLN A 84 9.25 4.04 13.89
CA GLN A 84 9.82 3.74 12.59
C GLN A 84 11.02 2.80 12.78
N PRO A 85 11.37 2.02 11.74
CA PRO A 85 12.61 1.27 11.71
C PRO A 85 13.82 2.11 12.08
N SER A 86 14.67 1.60 12.96
CA SER A 86 15.89 2.26 13.41
C SER A 86 17.11 1.61 12.76
N GLU A 87 18.03 2.43 12.24
CA GLU A 87 19.35 1.95 11.76
C GLU A 87 20.20 1.31 12.87
N LEU A 88 19.80 1.48 14.14
CA LEU A 88 20.44 0.88 15.31
C LEU A 88 20.04 -0.58 15.52
N SER A 89 18.95 -1.00 14.91
CA SER A 89 18.47 -2.37 14.92
C SER A 89 19.22 -3.14 13.83
N GLY A 90 20.07 -4.08 14.22
CA GLY A 90 20.76 -4.94 13.24
C GLY A 90 22.15 -4.49 12.78
N SER A 91 22.86 -3.62 13.52
CA SER A 91 24.31 -3.46 13.34
C SER A 91 25.07 -4.56 14.09
N ASP A 92 26.14 -5.10 13.50
CA ASP A 92 27.06 -5.99 14.22
C ASP A 92 27.53 -5.29 15.49
N GLY A 93 27.52 -6.03 16.61
CA GLY A 93 27.76 -5.54 17.98
C GLY A 93 29.15 -4.99 18.26
N GLY A 94 29.80 -4.41 17.25
CA GLY A 94 31.06 -3.70 17.37
C GLY A 94 30.94 -2.42 18.20
N ILE A 95 32.09 -1.89 18.58
CA ILE A 95 32.23 -0.76 19.50
C ILE A 95 31.46 0.48 19.01
N ILE A 96 31.45 0.73 17.69
CA ILE A 96 30.73 1.86 17.06
C ILE A 96 29.21 1.77 17.30
N HIS A 97 28.63 0.57 17.24
CA HIS A 97 27.20 0.35 17.51
C HIS A 97 26.86 0.66 18.96
N SER A 98 27.68 0.18 19.89
CA SER A 98 27.50 0.43 21.32
C SER A 98 27.57 1.94 21.65
N LEU A 99 28.42 2.70 20.96
CA LEU A 99 28.54 4.14 21.09
C LEU A 99 27.31 4.87 20.53
N ARG A 100 26.81 4.46 19.35
CA ARG A 100 25.57 5.02 18.78
C ARG A 100 24.37 4.78 19.69
N LYS A 101 24.24 3.57 20.24
CA LYS A 101 23.21 3.24 21.24
C LYS A 101 23.32 4.12 22.49
N LYS A 102 24.52 4.28 23.05
CA LYS A 102 24.76 5.17 24.21
C LYS A 102 24.40 6.62 23.90
N HIS A 103 24.73 7.10 22.70
CA HIS A 103 24.39 8.46 22.28
C HIS A 103 22.87 8.65 22.10
N ALA A 104 22.18 7.69 21.49
CA ALA A 104 20.72 7.70 21.39
C ALA A 104 20.05 7.67 22.77
N LEU A 105 20.57 6.84 23.68
CA LEU A 105 20.13 6.77 25.07
C LEU A 105 20.37 8.09 25.81
N SER A 106 21.50 8.76 25.58
CA SER A 106 21.76 10.10 26.14
C SER A 106 20.71 11.09 25.65
N LYS A 107 20.43 11.12 24.33
CA LYS A 107 19.40 11.99 23.76
C LYS A 107 18.03 11.73 24.36
N LEU A 108 17.65 10.47 24.59
CA LEU A 108 16.39 10.14 25.25
C LEU A 108 16.36 10.58 26.72
N LYS A 109 17.48 10.48 27.44
CA LYS A 109 17.59 10.99 28.80
C LYS A 109 17.47 12.51 28.84
N ASP A 110 18.14 13.21 27.94
CA ASP A 110 18.08 14.66 27.84
C ASP A 110 16.68 15.11 27.43
N PHE A 111 16.03 14.41 26.49
CA PHE A 111 14.63 14.60 26.16
C PHE A 111 13.75 14.44 27.40
N SER A 112 13.85 13.33 28.12
CA SER A 112 13.05 13.08 29.33
C SER A 112 13.23 14.13 30.44
N ARG A 113 14.38 14.81 30.48
CA ARG A 113 14.69 15.85 31.47
C ARG A 113 14.20 17.24 31.08
N ASN A 114 14.06 17.49 29.78
CA ASN A 114 13.68 18.79 29.21
C ASN A 114 12.19 18.89 28.87
N LEU A 115 11.40 17.92 29.35
CA LEU A 115 9.98 17.86 29.14
C LEU A 115 9.26 18.81 30.10
N GLU A 116 8.34 19.61 29.55
CA GLU A 116 7.43 20.44 30.34
C GLU A 116 6.45 19.54 31.14
N ASP A 117 6.01 20.00 32.32
CA ASP A 117 5.24 19.23 33.31
C ASP A 117 3.96 18.54 32.76
N GLU A 118 3.44 18.98 31.60
CA GLU A 118 2.26 18.39 30.95
C GLU A 118 2.55 17.08 30.18
N SER A 119 3.82 16.80 29.88
CA SER A 119 4.21 15.63 29.08
C SER A 119 4.51 14.41 29.98
N GLN A 120 3.77 13.32 29.77
CA GLN A 120 3.81 12.13 30.63
C GLN A 120 4.95 11.15 30.32
N TYR A 121 5.85 11.48 29.39
CA TYR A 121 6.87 10.54 28.92
C TYR A 121 7.87 10.21 30.02
N THR A 122 7.97 8.93 30.37
CA THR A 122 8.95 8.43 31.35
C THR A 122 9.71 7.28 30.75
N LEU A 123 11.05 7.32 30.81
CA LEU A 123 11.88 6.21 30.35
C LEU A 123 11.53 4.90 31.07
N MET A 124 11.38 3.82 30.32
CA MET A 124 11.28 2.48 30.87
C MET A 124 12.63 2.00 31.40
N GLY A 125 12.61 1.07 32.36
CA GLY A 125 13.84 0.49 32.91
C GLY A 125 14.66 -0.32 31.90
N ASN A 126 14.04 -0.80 30.82
CA ASN A 126 14.73 -1.46 29.72
C ASN A 126 15.13 -0.43 28.66
N HIS A 127 16.32 0.11 28.81
CA HIS A 127 16.81 1.14 27.89
C HIS A 127 17.09 0.62 26.47
N ASP A 128 17.42 -0.68 26.30
CA ASP A 128 17.62 -1.25 24.97
C ASP A 128 16.30 -1.24 24.17
N PHE A 129 15.18 -1.54 24.83
CA PHE A 129 13.85 -1.43 24.22
C PHE A 129 13.54 0.03 23.86
N GLU A 130 13.73 0.99 24.77
CA GLU A 130 13.47 2.41 24.49
C GLU A 130 14.28 2.95 23.30
N VAL A 131 15.55 2.55 23.19
CA VAL A 131 16.43 3.00 22.10
C VAL A 131 16.04 2.37 20.76
N LEU A 132 15.71 1.07 20.74
CA LEU A 132 15.42 0.37 19.49
C LEU A 132 13.98 0.52 19.03
N PHE A 133 13.03 0.54 19.96
CA PHE A 133 11.62 0.74 19.64
C PHE A 133 11.29 2.22 19.39
N HIS A 134 11.98 3.13 20.07
CA HIS A 134 11.98 4.59 19.83
C HIS A 134 10.60 5.23 19.64
N ALA A 135 9.68 4.96 20.58
CA ALA A 135 8.34 5.56 20.60
C ALA A 135 8.31 6.75 21.59
N THR A 136 8.83 7.90 21.15
CA THR A 136 8.96 9.12 21.97
C THR A 136 7.72 10.01 21.95
N ASP A 137 6.84 9.85 20.96
CA ASP A 137 5.61 10.63 20.74
C ASP A 137 4.38 10.06 21.47
N ARG A 138 4.62 9.23 22.48
CA ARG A 138 3.55 8.57 23.26
C ARG A 138 2.85 9.54 24.21
N ASN A 139 1.53 9.40 24.33
CA ASN A 139 0.68 10.32 25.12
C ASN A 139 0.24 9.78 26.50
N ASP A 140 0.29 8.47 26.74
CA ASP A 140 -0.15 7.82 27.99
C ASP A 140 0.88 6.76 28.43
N GLU A 141 1.69 7.10 29.43
CA GLU A 141 2.77 6.24 29.89
C GLU A 141 2.26 5.02 30.66
N VAL A 142 1.11 5.14 31.35
CA VAL A 142 0.51 4.05 32.12
C VAL A 142 0.02 2.96 31.18
N GLU A 143 -0.75 3.35 30.15
CA GLU A 143 -1.22 2.43 29.12
C GLU A 143 -0.07 1.87 28.26
N PHE A 144 0.97 2.67 27.99
CA PHE A 144 2.16 2.20 27.28
C PHE A 144 2.88 1.08 28.06
N ARG A 145 3.07 1.25 29.37
CA ARG A 145 3.66 0.22 30.25
C ARG A 145 2.78 -1.02 30.39
N LEU A 146 1.46 -0.84 30.39
CA LEU A 146 0.51 -1.94 30.41
C LEU A 146 0.63 -2.83 29.17
N LEU A 147 0.80 -2.25 27.98
CA LEU A 147 1.03 -2.99 26.75
C LEU A 147 2.42 -3.62 26.70
N PHE A 148 3.46 -2.82 26.92
CA PHE A 148 4.85 -3.25 26.83
C PHE A 148 5.37 -3.76 28.16
N THR A 149 4.78 -4.87 28.64
CA THR A 149 5.30 -5.63 29.79
C THR A 149 6.76 -6.10 29.56
N PRO A 150 7.51 -6.49 30.60
CA PRO A 150 8.88 -7.00 30.43
C PRO A 150 9.00 -8.15 29.41
N LEU A 151 7.98 -9.02 29.36
CA LEU A 151 7.90 -10.09 28.37
C LEU A 151 7.74 -9.51 26.94
N ALA A 152 6.82 -8.56 26.77
CA ALA A 152 6.56 -7.94 25.48
C ALA A 152 7.80 -7.20 24.95
N GLN A 153 8.49 -6.45 25.82
CA GLN A 153 9.73 -5.77 25.46
C GLN A 153 10.80 -6.76 24.99
N THR A 154 10.96 -7.87 25.70
CA THR A 154 11.94 -8.92 25.34
C THR A 154 11.59 -9.58 24.00
N GLN A 155 10.31 -9.88 23.75
CA GLN A 155 9.84 -10.47 22.49
C GLN A 155 9.99 -9.49 21.33
N MET A 156 9.63 -8.22 21.53
CA MET A 156 9.82 -7.16 20.53
C MET A 156 11.30 -6.97 20.19
N LEU A 157 12.18 -6.92 21.20
CA LEU A 157 13.62 -6.82 20.97
C LEU A 157 14.17 -7.99 20.16
N LYS A 158 13.71 -9.22 20.43
CA LYS A 158 14.07 -10.40 19.62
C LYS A 158 13.65 -10.23 18.16
N LEU A 159 12.46 -9.70 17.91
CA LEU A 159 11.97 -9.43 16.55
C LEU A 159 12.83 -8.38 15.84
N LEU A 160 13.09 -7.25 16.49
CA LEU A 160 13.89 -6.15 15.93
C LEU A 160 15.34 -6.55 15.63
N GLN A 161 15.88 -7.53 16.36
CA GLN A 161 17.25 -7.98 16.23
C GLN A 161 17.42 -9.26 15.40
N ASP A 162 16.33 -9.92 14.99
CA ASP A 162 16.41 -11.17 14.22
C ASP A 162 16.89 -10.92 12.79
N ARG A 163 17.97 -11.61 12.41
CA ARG A 163 18.53 -11.58 11.04
C ARG A 163 18.51 -12.92 10.34
N THR A 164 18.02 -13.96 11.02
CA THR A 164 18.17 -15.35 10.58
C THR A 164 16.87 -15.88 10.00
N VAL A 165 15.77 -15.70 10.73
CA VAL A 165 14.48 -16.27 10.36
C VAL A 165 13.55 -15.18 9.84
N GLY A 166 13.47 -14.05 10.54
CA GLY A 166 12.64 -12.89 10.23
C GLY A 166 13.27 -11.87 9.30
N PHE A 167 12.72 -10.66 9.34
CA PHE A 167 13.14 -9.50 8.55
C PHE A 167 13.84 -8.42 9.41
N GLY A 168 13.95 -8.63 10.72
CA GLY A 168 14.54 -7.67 11.66
C GLY A 168 13.62 -6.48 11.94
N ASP A 169 14.22 -5.31 12.14
CA ASP A 169 13.50 -4.06 12.29
C ASP A 169 13.14 -3.46 10.92
N ASP A 170 12.11 -4.01 10.30
CA ASP A 170 11.70 -3.66 8.93
C ASP A 170 10.26 -3.12 8.86
N PHE A 171 9.65 -2.81 9.99
CA PHE A 171 8.24 -2.40 10.05
C PHE A 171 8.07 -1.09 10.81
N SER A 172 7.11 -0.26 10.44
CA SER A 172 6.64 0.85 11.29
C SER A 172 5.45 0.39 12.11
N PHE A 173 5.25 0.95 13.30
CA PHE A 173 4.09 0.63 14.14
C PHE A 173 3.50 1.93 14.67
N VAL A 174 2.29 2.23 14.25
CA VAL A 174 1.48 3.34 14.76
C VAL A 174 0.30 2.76 15.53
N LYS A 175 0.19 3.14 16.80
CA LYS A 175 -1.04 2.93 17.57
C LYS A 175 -1.78 4.24 17.64
N TYR A 176 -3.07 4.20 17.32
CA TYR A 176 -3.97 5.32 17.43
C TYR A 176 -5.24 4.86 18.14
N TYR A 177 -5.30 5.11 19.45
CA TYR A 177 -6.36 4.62 20.33
C TYR A 177 -6.51 3.10 20.19
N LYS A 178 -7.71 2.61 19.84
CA LYS A 178 -8.03 1.18 19.66
C LYS A 178 -7.48 0.56 18.36
N LEU A 179 -6.87 1.35 17.49
CA LEU A 179 -6.37 0.89 16.19
C LEU A 179 -4.85 0.79 16.18
N ASN A 180 -4.34 -0.27 15.57
CA ASN A 180 -2.92 -0.54 15.38
C ASN A 180 -2.64 -0.70 13.90
N PHE A 181 -1.71 0.08 13.38
CA PHE A 181 -1.25 0.06 12.00
C PHE A 181 0.19 -0.42 11.99
N ILE A 182 0.43 -1.54 11.32
CA ILE A 182 1.77 -2.09 11.10
C ILE A 182 2.11 -1.92 9.62
N TYR A 183 3.21 -1.25 9.33
CA TYR A 183 3.71 -1.01 7.97
C TYR A 183 5.00 -1.80 7.73
N PRO A 184 4.91 -3.11 7.45
CA PRO A 184 6.06 -3.95 7.16
C PRO A 184 6.59 -3.68 5.76
N GLN A 185 7.89 -3.37 5.63
CA GLN A 185 8.53 -3.13 4.33
C GLN A 185 8.54 -4.40 3.47
N HIS A 186 8.73 -5.57 4.06
CA HIS A 186 8.74 -6.85 3.33
C HIS A 186 7.42 -7.14 2.59
N LEU A 187 6.30 -6.61 3.05
CA LEU A 187 4.98 -6.86 2.46
C LEU A 187 4.82 -6.17 1.10
N ASN A 188 5.51 -5.05 0.88
CA ASN A 188 5.45 -4.31 -0.39
C ASN A 188 5.88 -5.16 -1.58
N ASN A 189 6.88 -6.03 -1.38
CA ASN A 189 7.45 -6.88 -2.43
C ASN A 189 6.71 -8.20 -2.65
N ILE A 190 5.67 -8.48 -1.86
CA ILE A 190 5.00 -9.78 -1.86
C ILE A 190 3.59 -9.65 -2.40
N ASP A 191 3.23 -10.58 -3.29
CA ASP A 191 1.88 -10.67 -3.80
C ASP A 191 1.00 -11.45 -2.81
N LEU A 192 0.02 -10.75 -2.22
CA LEU A 192 -0.95 -11.36 -1.30
C LEU A 192 -2.11 -12.03 -2.04
N ASP A 193 -2.18 -11.89 -3.36
CA ASP A 193 -3.24 -12.44 -4.17
C ASP A 193 -2.97 -13.90 -4.54
N THR A 194 -3.73 -14.80 -3.93
CA THR A 194 -3.62 -16.25 -4.08
C THR A 194 -4.52 -16.82 -5.19
N ASP A 195 -4.66 -16.11 -6.32
CA ASP A 195 -5.45 -16.61 -7.45
C ASP A 195 -4.90 -17.98 -7.93
N PRO A 196 -5.71 -19.06 -7.90
CA PRO A 196 -5.29 -20.37 -8.36
C PRO A 196 -4.75 -20.39 -9.78
N LYS A 197 -5.19 -19.47 -10.66
CA LYS A 197 -4.72 -19.38 -12.05
C LYS A 197 -3.22 -19.10 -12.15
N LYS A 198 -2.61 -18.45 -11.15
CA LYS A 198 -1.16 -18.18 -11.10
C LYS A 198 -0.32 -19.45 -11.01
N PHE A 199 -0.89 -20.53 -10.51
CA PHE A 199 -0.20 -21.82 -10.33
C PHE A 199 -0.46 -22.79 -11.49
N ALA A 200 -1.24 -22.38 -12.50
CA ALA A 200 -1.47 -23.18 -13.69
C ALA A 200 -0.21 -23.20 -14.55
N HIS A 201 0.42 -24.36 -14.69
CA HIS A 201 1.62 -24.55 -15.49
C HIS A 201 1.56 -25.91 -16.19
N TYR A 202 2.12 -25.99 -17.40
CA TYR A 202 2.10 -27.23 -18.20
C TYR A 202 2.92 -28.35 -17.56
N ASP A 203 4.05 -28.01 -16.92
CA ASP A 203 4.86 -28.93 -16.12
C ASP A 203 4.45 -28.91 -14.64
N LEU A 204 3.97 -30.06 -14.15
CA LEU A 204 3.54 -30.27 -12.76
C LEU A 204 4.68 -30.12 -11.75
N ALA A 205 5.91 -30.53 -12.10
CA ALA A 205 7.06 -30.42 -11.19
C ALA A 205 7.39 -28.95 -10.92
N GLN A 206 7.44 -28.13 -11.97
CA GLN A 206 7.65 -26.69 -11.87
C GLN A 206 6.48 -26.01 -11.15
N ALA A 207 5.23 -26.39 -11.45
CA ALA A 207 4.05 -25.89 -10.75
C ALA A 207 4.16 -26.11 -9.23
N ARG A 208 4.59 -27.30 -8.81
CA ARG A 208 4.75 -27.67 -7.40
C ARG A 208 5.88 -26.90 -6.72
N ILE A 209 7.01 -26.68 -7.40
CA ILE A 209 8.12 -25.88 -6.87
C ILE A 209 7.67 -24.44 -6.68
N PHE A 210 7.05 -23.85 -7.71
CA PHE A 210 6.53 -22.49 -7.67
C PHE A 210 5.51 -22.31 -6.55
N PHE A 211 4.51 -23.21 -6.47
CA PHE A 211 3.50 -23.19 -5.40
C PHE A 211 4.13 -23.22 -4.01
N ARG A 212 5.03 -24.18 -3.74
CA ARG A 212 5.68 -24.30 -2.42
C ARG A 212 6.48 -23.05 -2.06
N ARG A 213 7.22 -22.48 -3.01
CA ARG A 213 7.99 -21.25 -2.79
C ARG A 213 7.05 -20.08 -2.46
N THR A 214 6.03 -19.86 -3.29
CA THR A 214 5.07 -18.76 -3.08
C THR A 214 4.34 -18.90 -1.73
N GLN A 215 3.91 -20.11 -1.35
CA GLN A 215 3.27 -20.32 -0.06
C GLN A 215 4.23 -20.09 1.11
N ALA A 216 5.48 -20.56 1.02
CA ALA A 216 6.49 -20.33 2.05
C ALA A 216 6.79 -18.84 2.25
N GLU A 217 6.96 -18.09 1.16
CA GLU A 217 7.14 -16.63 1.19
C GLU A 217 5.91 -15.92 1.76
N TYR A 218 4.70 -16.31 1.33
CA TYR A 218 3.44 -15.77 1.83
C TYR A 218 3.29 -15.98 3.35
N PHE A 219 3.47 -17.21 3.84
CA PHE A 219 3.34 -17.49 5.27
C PHE A 219 4.39 -16.77 6.10
N LYS A 220 5.64 -16.71 5.62
CA LYS A 220 6.70 -15.95 6.28
C LYS A 220 6.32 -14.48 6.41
N ALA A 221 5.89 -13.85 5.32
CA ALA A 221 5.51 -12.44 5.31
C ALA A 221 4.29 -12.13 6.18
N VAL A 222 3.23 -12.92 6.06
CA VAL A 222 2.01 -12.74 6.86
C VAL A 222 2.33 -12.92 8.35
N TYR A 223 3.12 -13.93 8.71
CA TYR A 223 3.52 -14.15 10.09
C TYR A 223 4.33 -12.99 10.66
N PHE A 224 5.37 -12.53 9.95
CA PHE A 224 6.21 -11.43 10.43
C PHE A 224 5.52 -10.06 10.39
N SER A 225 4.48 -9.91 9.58
CA SER A 225 3.58 -8.75 9.67
C SER A 225 2.73 -8.76 10.95
N LEU A 226 2.33 -9.94 11.44
CA LEU A 226 1.56 -10.12 12.67
C LEU A 226 2.44 -10.18 13.93
N ALA A 227 3.71 -10.58 13.79
CA ALA A 227 4.64 -10.79 14.89
C ALA A 227 4.76 -9.59 15.87
N PRO A 228 4.75 -8.32 15.42
CA PRO A 228 4.76 -7.18 16.35
C PRO A 228 3.54 -7.18 17.27
N LEU A 229 2.36 -7.52 16.77
CA LEU A 229 1.13 -7.61 17.56
C LEU A 229 1.15 -8.82 18.48
N LEU A 230 1.63 -9.96 17.97
CA LEU A 230 1.76 -11.19 18.75
C LEU A 230 2.82 -11.06 19.85
N SER A 231 3.79 -10.17 19.73
CA SER A 231 4.76 -9.89 20.80
C SER A 231 4.15 -9.18 22.01
N ILE A 232 2.90 -8.71 21.93
CA ILE A 232 2.21 -7.99 23.01
C ILE A 232 1.18 -8.94 23.64
N PRO A 233 1.43 -9.47 24.85
CA PRO A 233 0.54 -10.45 25.48
C PRO A 233 -0.89 -9.93 25.68
N LEU A 234 -1.04 -8.64 26.00
CA LEU A 234 -2.33 -8.05 26.26
C LEU A 234 -3.27 -8.12 25.04
N TYR A 235 -2.74 -7.97 23.81
CA TYR A 235 -3.54 -8.15 22.59
C TYR A 235 -4.03 -9.57 22.39
N GLN A 236 -3.31 -10.57 22.91
CA GLN A 236 -3.75 -11.96 22.86
C GLN A 236 -4.79 -12.30 23.93
N GLN A 237 -4.88 -11.51 25.00
CA GLN A 237 -5.76 -11.78 26.15
C GLN A 237 -7.06 -10.97 26.10
N THR A 238 -7.01 -9.71 25.67
CA THR A 238 -8.18 -8.83 25.60
C THR A 238 -9.07 -9.23 24.44
N ARG A 239 -10.37 -9.41 24.70
CA ARG A 239 -11.41 -9.57 23.67
C ARG A 239 -12.21 -8.28 23.55
N THR A 240 -12.59 -7.93 22.33
CA THR A 240 -13.48 -6.79 22.08
C THR A 240 -14.89 -7.06 22.60
N ARG A 241 -15.52 -6.06 23.22
CA ARG A 241 -16.94 -6.13 23.64
C ARG A 241 -17.86 -6.49 22.49
N SER A 242 -17.58 -5.98 21.29
CA SER A 242 -18.34 -6.34 20.09
C SER A 242 -18.24 -7.83 19.75
N ALA A 243 -17.11 -8.50 19.98
CA ALA A 243 -17.02 -9.96 19.77
C ALA A 243 -17.84 -10.76 20.79
N ILE A 244 -18.00 -10.24 22.01
CA ILE A 244 -18.74 -10.88 23.10
C ILE A 244 -20.26 -10.73 22.89
N TYR A 245 -20.70 -9.61 22.32
CA TYR A 245 -22.11 -9.24 22.19
C TYR A 245 -22.62 -9.07 20.75
N ALA A 246 -21.80 -9.33 19.72
CA ALA A 246 -22.25 -9.22 18.33
C ALA A 246 -23.31 -10.26 18.04
N ASP A 247 -24.52 -9.76 17.80
CA ASP A 247 -25.56 -10.54 17.14
C ASP A 247 -25.01 -11.02 15.80
N ARG A 248 -25.05 -12.33 15.54
CA ARG A 248 -24.52 -12.93 14.30
C ARG A 248 -25.36 -12.59 13.07
N SER A 249 -26.44 -11.85 13.29
CA SER A 249 -27.41 -11.37 12.33
C SER A 249 -26.85 -10.21 11.49
N ALA A 250 -26.73 -10.45 10.18
CA ALA A 250 -26.34 -9.52 9.11
C ALA A 250 -24.85 -9.13 9.01
N ARG A 251 -24.00 -10.08 8.61
CA ARG A 251 -22.66 -9.76 8.06
C ARG A 251 -22.78 -9.22 6.64
N GLN A 252 -23.24 -7.97 6.52
CA GLN A 252 -23.16 -7.24 5.27
C GLN A 252 -21.70 -6.91 4.96
N SER A 253 -21.34 -7.07 3.70
CA SER A 253 -20.03 -6.73 3.16
C SER A 253 -19.80 -5.23 3.23
N SER A 254 -18.62 -4.87 3.69
CA SER A 254 -18.20 -3.47 3.82
C SER A 254 -17.82 -2.87 2.46
N PHE A 255 -17.82 -1.54 2.38
CA PHE A 255 -17.34 -0.84 1.17
C PHE A 255 -15.89 -1.21 0.80
N TRP A 256 -15.05 -1.60 1.77
CA TRP A 256 -13.69 -2.10 1.50
C TRP A 256 -13.69 -3.42 0.74
N GLU A 257 -14.66 -4.29 1.02
CA GLU A 257 -14.83 -5.56 0.29
C GLU A 257 -15.39 -5.31 -1.11
N HIS A 258 -16.32 -4.36 -1.24
CA HIS A 258 -16.81 -3.91 -2.54
C HIS A 258 -15.68 -3.32 -3.40
N GLU A 259 -14.87 -2.42 -2.86
CA GLU A 259 -13.68 -1.86 -3.52
C GLU A 259 -12.68 -2.96 -3.89
N SER A 260 -12.42 -3.91 -3.00
CA SER A 260 -11.51 -5.04 -3.27
C SER A 260 -12.00 -5.91 -4.43
N LEU A 261 -13.30 -6.21 -4.50
CA LEU A 261 -13.90 -6.97 -5.60
C LEU A 261 -13.85 -6.20 -6.92
N ALA A 262 -14.17 -4.90 -6.91
CA ALA A 262 -14.08 -4.05 -8.09
C ALA A 262 -12.66 -3.98 -8.65
N ASN A 263 -11.65 -3.83 -7.78
CA ASN A 263 -10.24 -3.86 -8.19
C ASN A 263 -9.83 -5.23 -8.74
N TYR A 264 -10.39 -6.32 -8.22
CA TYR A 264 -10.09 -7.67 -8.69
C TYR A 264 -10.75 -8.00 -10.04
N HIS A 265 -11.93 -7.45 -10.34
CA HIS A 265 -12.50 -7.45 -11.70
C HIS A 265 -11.58 -6.74 -12.69
N GLY A 266 -10.77 -5.79 -12.22
CA GLY A 266 -9.78 -5.08 -13.00
C GLY A 266 -10.26 -3.69 -13.41
N GLU A 267 -9.36 -2.73 -13.26
CA GLU A 267 -9.58 -1.30 -13.48
C GLU A 267 -10.18 -0.97 -14.85
N LEU A 268 -9.71 -1.64 -15.90
CA LEU A 268 -10.10 -1.41 -17.30
C LEU A 268 -11.61 -1.56 -17.53
N HIS A 269 -12.29 -2.41 -16.78
CA HIS A 269 -13.73 -2.61 -16.92
C HIS A 269 -14.53 -1.35 -16.52
N PHE A 270 -14.02 -0.59 -15.56
CA PHE A 270 -14.67 0.60 -15.00
C PHE A 270 -14.10 1.91 -15.56
N GLN A 271 -12.90 1.88 -16.13
CA GLN A 271 -12.16 3.04 -16.60
C GLN A 271 -12.94 3.89 -17.63
N HIS A 272 -12.77 5.22 -17.51
CA HIS A 272 -13.28 6.16 -18.49
C HIS A 272 -12.50 6.04 -19.83
N PRO A 273 -13.15 6.03 -21.01
CA PRO A 273 -12.47 5.78 -22.30
C PRO A 273 -11.31 6.74 -22.64
N GLN A 274 -11.36 7.96 -22.12
CA GLN A 274 -10.32 8.98 -22.33
C GLN A 274 -9.23 8.97 -21.25
N CYS A 275 -9.33 8.10 -20.24
CA CYS A 275 -8.36 8.04 -19.15
C CYS A 275 -7.05 7.44 -19.66
N ILE A 276 -5.94 8.12 -19.40
CA ILE A 276 -4.59 7.63 -19.76
C ILE A 276 -3.79 7.20 -18.52
N THR A 277 -4.26 7.54 -17.32
CA THR A 277 -3.65 7.19 -16.05
C THR A 277 -4.39 6.03 -15.37
N HIS A 278 -3.83 5.54 -14.26
CA HIS A 278 -4.57 4.68 -13.35
C HIS A 278 -5.82 5.37 -12.79
N SER A 279 -6.82 4.57 -12.50
CA SER A 279 -8.13 4.96 -11.99
C SER A 279 -8.26 4.50 -10.55
N ILE A 280 -8.68 5.41 -9.68
CA ILE A 280 -9.08 5.08 -8.32
C ILE A 280 -10.54 4.64 -8.37
N LEU A 281 -10.81 3.40 -7.96
CA LEU A 281 -12.16 2.85 -7.89
C LEU A 281 -12.74 3.09 -6.50
N LYS A 282 -13.89 3.77 -6.44
CA LYS A 282 -14.67 3.97 -5.22
C LYS A 282 -16.07 3.42 -5.36
N THR A 283 -16.55 2.74 -4.34
CA THR A 283 -17.83 2.04 -4.38
C THR A 283 -18.87 2.66 -3.48
N ARG A 284 -20.12 2.67 -3.94
CA ARG A 284 -21.30 3.05 -3.16
C ARG A 284 -22.42 2.05 -3.40
N CYS A 285 -23.00 1.52 -2.33
CA CYS A 285 -24.19 0.68 -2.43
C CYS A 285 -25.40 1.55 -2.87
N LEU A 286 -26.10 1.14 -3.94
CA LEU A 286 -27.24 1.87 -4.49
C LEU A 286 -28.57 1.34 -3.92
N SER A 287 -28.73 0.02 -3.94
CA SER A 287 -29.92 -0.67 -3.46
C SER A 287 -29.58 -2.11 -3.11
N GLN A 288 -30.36 -2.66 -2.20
CA GLN A 288 -30.35 -4.07 -1.88
C GLN A 288 -31.73 -4.61 -2.24
N ASP A 289 -31.78 -5.58 -3.15
CA ASP A 289 -33.02 -6.30 -3.45
C ASP A 289 -33.32 -7.25 -2.29
N ASP A 290 -34.60 -7.48 -2.00
CA ASP A 290 -35.09 -8.39 -0.95
C ASP A 290 -34.54 -9.83 -1.12
N ASP A 291 -34.14 -10.19 -2.35
CA ASP A 291 -33.55 -11.47 -2.73
C ASP A 291 -32.07 -11.62 -2.32
N GLY A 292 -31.45 -10.61 -1.70
CA GLY A 292 -30.04 -10.64 -1.25
C GLY A 292 -29.02 -10.31 -2.35
N LEU A 293 -29.46 -9.60 -3.40
CA LEU A 293 -28.63 -9.04 -4.45
C LEU A 293 -28.43 -7.54 -4.18
N SER A 294 -27.17 -7.11 -4.10
CA SER A 294 -26.81 -5.71 -3.87
C SER A 294 -26.24 -5.11 -5.15
N ALA A 295 -26.80 -3.99 -5.59
CA ALA A 295 -26.26 -3.21 -6.70
C ALA A 295 -25.27 -2.17 -6.16
N VAL A 296 -24.02 -2.26 -6.61
CA VAL A 296 -22.92 -1.41 -6.17
C VAL A 296 -22.48 -0.52 -7.34
N ALA A 297 -22.59 0.79 -7.18
CA ALA A 297 -21.99 1.75 -8.10
C ALA A 297 -20.48 1.82 -7.85
N VAL A 298 -19.71 1.57 -8.90
CA VAL A 298 -18.25 1.71 -8.94
C VAL A 298 -17.92 2.95 -9.76
N THR A 299 -17.43 3.99 -9.09
CA THR A 299 -16.94 5.22 -9.73
C THR A 299 -15.42 5.10 -9.91
N ALA A 300 -14.99 5.07 -11.16
CA ALA A 300 -13.59 5.13 -11.54
C ALA A 300 -13.19 6.58 -11.83
N SER A 301 -12.26 7.12 -11.06
CA SER A 301 -11.72 8.47 -11.23
C SER A 301 -10.26 8.42 -11.69
N GLY A 302 -9.93 9.09 -12.79
CA GLY A 302 -8.58 9.18 -13.33
C GLY A 302 -8.37 10.46 -14.13
N TYR A 303 -7.37 10.50 -15.00
CA TYR A 303 -7.03 11.70 -15.76
C TYR A 303 -6.89 11.40 -17.26
N LYS A 304 -7.44 12.30 -18.09
CA LYS A 304 -7.13 12.36 -19.52
C LYS A 304 -5.93 13.27 -19.75
N GLY A 305 -5.11 12.95 -20.74
CA GLY A 305 -3.97 13.78 -21.14
C GLY A 305 -4.31 14.64 -22.33
N ILE A 306 -4.02 15.94 -22.25
CA ILE A 306 -4.04 16.87 -23.37
C ILE A 306 -2.61 17.33 -23.63
N THR A 307 -2.11 17.11 -24.84
CA THR A 307 -0.78 17.60 -25.21
C THR A 307 -0.80 19.11 -25.35
N ARG A 308 0.11 19.78 -24.62
CA ARG A 308 0.37 21.21 -24.68
C ARG A 308 1.82 21.44 -25.12
N THR A 309 2.09 22.61 -25.66
CA THR A 309 3.43 22.99 -26.09
C THR A 309 3.82 24.27 -25.38
N ASP A 310 4.87 24.19 -24.58
CA ASP A 310 5.55 25.34 -24.01
C ASP A 310 6.78 25.66 -24.85
N TYR A 311 7.24 26.91 -24.77
CA TYR A 311 8.41 27.35 -25.49
C TYR A 311 9.42 27.94 -24.52
N GLN A 312 10.69 27.55 -24.67
CA GLN A 312 11.80 28.12 -23.94
C GLN A 312 12.84 28.71 -24.87
N ASP A 313 13.38 29.85 -24.45
CA ASP A 313 14.39 30.57 -25.19
C ASP A 313 15.78 30.12 -24.72
N ILE A 314 16.54 29.53 -25.64
CA ILE A 314 17.88 28.98 -25.38
C ILE A 314 18.89 29.66 -26.29
N LEU A 315 20.01 30.10 -25.73
CA LEU A 315 21.13 30.63 -26.50
C LEU A 315 21.84 29.50 -27.26
N GLY A 316 21.87 29.61 -28.59
CA GLY A 316 22.63 28.70 -29.46
C GLY A 316 24.09 29.09 -29.55
N GLY A 317 24.94 28.12 -29.91
CA GLY A 317 26.36 28.32 -30.20
C GLY A 317 26.61 29.16 -31.46
N ASP A 318 25.55 29.48 -32.21
CA ASP A 318 25.53 30.48 -33.28
C ASP A 318 25.38 31.92 -32.76
N GLY A 319 25.28 32.11 -31.43
CA GLY A 319 25.10 33.41 -30.77
C GLY A 319 23.68 33.97 -30.84
N ARG A 320 22.71 33.19 -31.34
CA ARG A 320 21.30 33.60 -31.44
C ARG A 320 20.45 32.91 -30.39
N ILE A 321 19.38 33.59 -29.95
CA ILE A 321 18.37 32.98 -29.09
C ILE A 321 17.42 32.17 -29.97
N HIS A 322 17.24 30.90 -29.62
CA HIS A 322 16.35 29.98 -30.29
C HIS A 322 15.22 29.57 -29.37
N ARG A 323 14.00 29.72 -29.88
CA ARG A 323 12.81 29.20 -29.23
C ARG A 323 12.70 27.69 -29.46
N VAL A 324 12.79 26.90 -28.39
CA VAL A 324 12.71 25.44 -28.37
C VAL A 324 11.34 25.04 -27.81
N SER A 325 10.57 24.27 -28.57
CA SER A 325 9.27 23.76 -28.14
C SER A 325 9.43 22.51 -27.27
N VAL A 326 8.75 22.51 -26.13
CA VAL A 326 8.66 21.38 -25.19
C VAL A 326 7.20 20.94 -25.12
N ASN A 327 6.92 19.74 -25.65
CA ASN A 327 5.60 19.14 -25.55
C ASN A 327 5.44 18.50 -24.17
N TRP A 328 4.36 18.80 -23.48
CA TRP A 328 4.03 18.26 -22.17
C TRP A 328 2.56 17.84 -22.11
N THR A 329 2.22 16.98 -21.14
CA THR A 329 0.85 16.46 -21.00
C THR A 329 0.15 17.14 -19.83
N GLU A 330 -0.94 17.84 -20.12
CA GLU A 330 -1.86 18.38 -19.13
C GLU A 330 -2.86 17.30 -18.71
N TYR A 331 -2.95 17.03 -17.41
CA TYR A 331 -3.84 16.01 -16.84
C TYR A 331 -5.15 16.65 -16.37
N LEU A 332 -6.26 16.31 -17.02
CA LEU A 332 -7.60 16.78 -16.64
C LEU A 332 -8.43 15.63 -16.06
N PRO A 333 -9.17 15.85 -14.96
CA PRO A 333 -9.92 14.79 -14.29
C PRO A 333 -11.04 14.26 -15.20
N VAL A 334 -11.19 12.94 -15.21
CA VAL A 334 -12.29 12.21 -15.86
C VAL A 334 -12.83 11.18 -14.89
N GLN A 335 -14.13 10.93 -14.97
CA GLN A 335 -14.80 9.96 -14.11
C GLN A 335 -15.84 9.18 -14.89
N LYS A 336 -16.02 7.92 -14.52
CA LYS A 336 -17.07 7.05 -15.05
C LYS A 336 -17.62 6.18 -13.93
N THR A 337 -18.94 6.10 -13.85
CA THR A 337 -19.61 5.19 -12.91
C THR A 337 -20.25 4.05 -13.69
N LYS A 338 -20.00 2.82 -13.23
CA LYS A 338 -20.71 1.62 -13.69
C LYS A 338 -21.19 0.82 -12.49
N SER A 339 -22.21 0.02 -12.69
CA SER A 339 -22.74 -0.92 -11.72
C SER A 339 -21.95 -2.23 -11.71
N MET A 340 -21.85 -2.82 -10.52
CA MET A 340 -21.43 -4.19 -10.26
C MET A 340 -22.48 -4.80 -9.34
N LEU A 341 -22.87 -6.04 -9.61
CA LEU A 341 -23.80 -6.78 -8.77
C LEU A 341 -23.03 -7.67 -7.80
N LEU A 342 -23.55 -7.77 -6.58
CA LEU A 342 -22.92 -8.47 -5.48
C LEU A 342 -23.94 -9.32 -4.73
N THR A 343 -23.54 -10.52 -4.31
CA THR A 343 -24.35 -11.35 -3.43
C THR A 343 -23.49 -12.10 -2.42
N GLU A 344 -23.97 -12.18 -1.19
CA GLU A 344 -23.26 -12.76 -0.05
C GLU A 344 -23.68 -14.22 0.18
N GLN A 345 -22.70 -15.11 0.14
CA GLN A 345 -22.84 -16.57 0.27
C GLN A 345 -22.08 -17.12 1.49
N PRO A 346 -22.52 -16.80 2.71
CA PRO A 346 -21.88 -17.34 3.90
C PRO A 346 -21.91 -18.88 3.87
N GLY A 347 -20.74 -19.51 4.05
CA GLY A 347 -20.61 -20.95 4.17
C GLY A 347 -20.38 -21.73 2.87
N THR A 348 -20.39 -21.08 1.69
CA THR A 348 -20.07 -21.76 0.42
C THR A 348 -18.56 -21.76 0.17
N SER A 349 -17.95 -22.90 -0.17
CA SER A 349 -16.53 -22.95 -0.53
C SER A 349 -16.28 -22.54 -2.00
N LEU A 350 -15.06 -22.14 -2.35
CA LEU A 350 -14.71 -21.86 -3.75
C LEU A 350 -14.87 -23.11 -4.64
N GLN A 351 -14.68 -24.30 -4.06
CA GLN A 351 -14.89 -25.57 -4.75
C GLN A 351 -16.38 -25.79 -5.06
N GLU A 352 -17.25 -25.58 -4.08
CA GLU A 352 -18.70 -25.61 -4.27
C GLU A 352 -19.19 -24.55 -5.26
N TYR A 353 -18.59 -23.36 -5.31
CA TYR A 353 -18.91 -22.39 -6.36
C TYR A 353 -18.56 -22.92 -7.77
N ARG A 354 -17.38 -23.55 -7.92
CA ARG A 354 -16.92 -24.09 -9.21
C ARG A 354 -17.65 -25.36 -9.62
N GLN A 355 -18.12 -26.13 -8.65
CA GLN A 355 -18.89 -27.36 -8.83
C GLN A 355 -20.15 -27.29 -7.95
N PRO A 356 -21.16 -26.52 -8.39
CA PRO A 356 -22.32 -26.24 -7.57
C PRO A 356 -23.15 -27.51 -7.36
N SER A 357 -23.49 -27.77 -6.10
CA SER A 357 -24.54 -28.74 -5.78
C SER A 357 -25.88 -28.26 -6.38
N PRO A 358 -26.83 -29.16 -6.72
CA PRO A 358 -28.10 -28.77 -7.33
C PRO A 358 -28.86 -27.69 -6.54
N ALA A 359 -28.84 -27.76 -5.21
CA ALA A 359 -29.53 -26.82 -4.33
C ALA A 359 -28.88 -25.42 -4.27
N THR A 360 -27.54 -25.34 -4.29
CA THR A 360 -26.81 -24.06 -4.29
C THR A 360 -26.80 -23.41 -5.68
N ALA A 361 -26.80 -24.23 -6.73
CA ALA A 361 -26.93 -23.80 -8.12
C ALA A 361 -28.23 -23.01 -8.33
N GLU A 362 -29.34 -23.49 -7.78
CA GLU A 362 -30.67 -22.91 -8.07
C GLU A 362 -30.83 -21.46 -7.59
N LYS A 363 -30.34 -21.10 -6.39
CA LYS A 363 -30.66 -19.79 -5.80
C LYS A 363 -30.06 -18.60 -6.55
N TRP A 364 -28.76 -18.61 -6.82
CA TRP A 364 -28.08 -17.45 -7.43
C TRP A 364 -28.03 -17.54 -8.95
N GLN A 365 -27.98 -18.75 -9.53
CA GLN A 365 -28.08 -18.87 -10.98
C GLN A 365 -29.45 -18.39 -11.47
N GLN A 366 -30.53 -18.63 -10.72
CA GLN A 366 -31.84 -18.06 -11.05
C GLN A 366 -31.83 -16.52 -10.94
N LEU A 367 -31.21 -15.94 -9.91
CA LEU A 367 -31.12 -14.48 -9.75
C LEU A 367 -30.33 -13.81 -10.89
N PHE A 368 -29.17 -14.36 -11.26
CA PHE A 368 -28.38 -13.82 -12.37
C PHE A 368 -29.02 -14.12 -13.74
N ARG A 369 -29.70 -15.27 -13.92
CA ARG A 369 -30.49 -15.56 -15.14
C ARG A 369 -31.65 -14.59 -15.32
N ARG A 370 -32.36 -14.21 -14.24
CA ARG A 370 -33.42 -13.18 -14.29
C ARG A 370 -32.90 -11.83 -14.79
N LYS A 371 -31.65 -11.49 -14.48
CA LYS A 371 -30.98 -10.26 -14.95
C LYS A 371 -30.23 -10.44 -16.28
N ASN A 372 -30.30 -11.63 -16.90
CA ASN A 372 -29.58 -12.00 -18.13
C ASN A 372 -28.05 -11.85 -18.05
N ILE A 373 -27.48 -12.07 -16.86
CA ILE A 373 -26.04 -11.92 -16.60
C ILE A 373 -25.36 -13.29 -16.54
N ALA A 374 -24.27 -13.43 -17.28
CA ALA A 374 -23.47 -14.65 -17.32
C ALA A 374 -22.63 -14.79 -16.03
N TRP A 375 -23.21 -15.43 -15.01
CA TRP A 375 -22.55 -15.72 -13.73
C TRP A 375 -21.25 -16.54 -13.87
N THR A 376 -21.04 -17.24 -14.99
CA THR A 376 -19.81 -18.00 -15.28
C THR A 376 -18.56 -17.12 -15.40
N ARG A 377 -18.73 -15.80 -15.60
CA ARG A 377 -17.66 -14.80 -15.56
C ARG A 377 -17.58 -14.08 -14.21
N GLY A 378 -18.41 -14.47 -13.25
CA GLY A 378 -18.43 -13.92 -11.90
C GLY A 378 -17.21 -14.31 -11.08
N ILE A 379 -16.84 -13.42 -10.17
CA ILE A 379 -15.70 -13.56 -9.27
C ILE A 379 -16.23 -13.94 -7.90
N TYR A 380 -15.78 -15.08 -7.39
CA TYR A 380 -16.10 -15.54 -6.04
C TYR A 380 -14.91 -15.36 -5.11
N ARG A 381 -15.05 -14.50 -4.10
CA ARG A 381 -14.03 -14.29 -3.05
C ARG A 381 -14.66 -13.99 -1.70
N ARG A 382 -14.06 -14.56 -0.65
CA ARG A 382 -14.44 -14.33 0.76
C ARG A 382 -15.96 -14.47 0.98
N SER A 383 -16.56 -15.51 0.41
CA SER A 383 -18.00 -15.74 0.53
C SER A 383 -18.87 -14.69 -0.15
N ILE A 384 -18.32 -13.96 -1.12
CA ILE A 384 -19.04 -12.96 -1.90
C ILE A 384 -18.86 -13.30 -3.38
N LEU A 385 -19.98 -13.34 -4.11
CA LEU A 385 -20.00 -13.46 -5.56
C LEU A 385 -20.28 -12.08 -6.15
N SER A 386 -19.40 -11.63 -7.05
CA SER A 386 -19.59 -10.38 -7.79
C SER A 386 -19.58 -10.61 -9.30
N CYS A 387 -20.49 -9.93 -10.00
CA CYS A 387 -20.59 -9.96 -11.46
C CYS A 387 -20.67 -8.54 -12.01
N LEU A 388 -20.09 -8.34 -13.20
CA LEU A 388 -20.29 -7.12 -13.97
C LEU A 388 -21.63 -7.21 -14.70
N GLU A 389 -22.31 -6.06 -14.83
CA GLU A 389 -23.48 -5.93 -15.70
C GLU A 389 -23.10 -5.87 -17.18
#